data_AF-A0A161SHE2-F1
#
_entry.id   AF-A0A161SHE2-F1
#
_cell.length_a   1.000
_cell.length_b   1.000
_cell.length_c   1.000
_cell.angle_alpha   90.00
_cell.angle_beta   90.00
_cell.angle_gamma   90.00
#
_symmetry.space_group_name_H-M   'P 1'
#
loop_
_entity.id
_entity.type
_entity.pdbx_description
1 polymer ?
#
loop_
_entity_poly.entity_id
_entity_poly.type
_entity_poly.pdbx_seq_one_letter_code
_entity_poly.pdbx_strand_id
1 'polypeptide(L)'
;MSMFVLLVQSAMFMYVHLVRSVNNNSKNKRFGEIQTFYFYFKGGIKVMNYEKVLIGISGSIGAVEIHSYLTEIQNRFNCSINIIMTESAKRIVNPDSLKYFIDGYIFENMFDANSDFKIPHVHLPNWADVLIILPATANIIGKIANGIADDLLSTTAMAAACPVVIVPNTNEHMYNRQAVQRNIQALKEDSYIFIEPEGEGVQLSTKKKIKGAMPSPKELVSQLEGMILHA
;
A
#
# COMPACT_ATOMS: atom_id res chain seq x y z
N MET A 1 9.77 28.61 -20.15
CA MET A 1 9.98 28.07 -18.79
C MET A 1 9.65 29.19 -17.81
N SER A 2 8.53 29.08 -17.07
CA SER A 2 8.01 30.20 -16.30
C SER A 2 8.93 30.53 -15.12
N MET A 3 8.99 31.81 -14.75
CA MET A 3 9.80 32.36 -13.65
C MET A 3 9.59 31.62 -12.31
N PHE A 4 8.45 30.95 -12.16
CA PHE A 4 8.08 30.12 -11.02
C PHE A 4 8.92 28.82 -10.92
N VAL A 5 9.23 28.17 -12.04
CA VAL A 5 10.05 26.93 -12.06
C VAL A 5 11.49 27.22 -11.66
N LEU A 6 12.02 28.36 -12.09
CA LEU A 6 13.36 28.83 -11.72
C LEU A 6 13.45 29.21 -10.23
N LEU A 7 12.40 29.84 -9.68
CA LEU A 7 12.34 30.17 -8.26
C LEU A 7 12.32 28.90 -7.38
N VAL A 8 11.53 27.89 -7.76
CA VAL A 8 11.46 26.61 -7.03
C VAL A 8 12.78 25.86 -7.11
N GLN A 9 13.42 25.78 -8.29
CA GLN A 9 14.75 25.16 -8.41
C GLN A 9 15.81 25.90 -7.59
N SER A 10 15.79 27.23 -7.56
CA SER A 10 16.75 28.02 -6.80
C SER A 10 16.59 27.86 -5.29
N ALA A 11 15.35 27.79 -4.79
CA ALA A 11 15.05 27.53 -3.39
C ALA A 11 15.47 26.11 -2.96
N MET A 12 15.26 25.11 -3.83
CA MET A 12 15.70 23.72 -3.60
C MET A 12 17.22 23.62 -3.52
N PHE A 13 17.94 24.31 -4.41
CA PHE A 13 19.40 24.30 -4.44
C PHE A 13 20.01 24.98 -3.19
N MET A 14 19.42 26.08 -2.76
CA MET A 14 19.85 26.81 -1.57
C MET A 14 19.61 26.02 -0.28
N TYR A 15 18.50 25.26 -0.21
CA TYR A 15 18.17 24.42 0.94
C TYR A 15 19.08 23.18 1.05
N VAL A 16 19.38 22.51 -0.07
CA VAL A 16 20.31 21.36 -0.10
C VAL A 16 21.72 21.75 0.37
N HIS A 17 22.17 22.98 0.07
CA HIS A 17 23.45 23.48 0.56
C HIS A 17 23.44 23.82 2.06
N LEU A 18 22.35 24.37 2.57
CA LEU A 18 22.21 24.70 4.00
C LEU A 18 22.24 23.42 4.86
N VAL A 19 21.53 22.37 4.44
CA VAL A 19 21.50 21.07 5.15
C VAL A 19 22.87 20.37 5.14
N ARG A 20 23.61 20.46 4.04
CA ARG A 20 24.99 19.92 3.97
C ARG A 20 25.98 20.68 4.86
N SER A 21 25.77 21.99 5.06
CA SER A 21 26.61 22.80 5.94
C SER A 21 26.43 22.47 7.42
N VAL A 22 25.22 22.06 7.82
CA VAL A 22 24.92 21.69 9.22
C VAL A 22 25.45 20.29 9.56
N ASN A 23 25.40 19.34 8.61
CA ASN A 23 25.83 17.96 8.82
C ASN A 23 27.36 17.74 8.93
N ASN A 24 28.18 18.67 8.47
CA ASN A 24 29.65 18.51 8.51
C ASN A 24 30.29 18.83 9.87
N ASN A 25 29.53 19.28 10.87
CA ASN A 25 30.09 19.86 12.09
C ASN A 25 29.82 19.16 13.43
N SER A 26 29.25 17.94 13.49
CA SER A 26 29.14 17.24 14.78
C SER A 26 29.33 15.73 14.73
N LYS A 27 30.44 15.27 15.33
CA LYS A 27 30.68 13.90 15.77
C LYS A 27 29.89 13.65 17.07
N ASN A 28 28.73 12.97 17.04
CA ASN A 28 28.29 11.95 18.02
C ASN A 28 26.78 11.63 17.96
N LYS A 29 26.50 10.31 18.01
CA LYS A 29 25.31 9.52 18.41
C LYS A 29 23.98 10.19 18.85
N ARG A 30 22.91 9.51 18.35
CA ARG A 30 21.54 9.24 18.88
C ARG A 30 20.40 10.22 18.52
N PHE A 31 19.26 9.56 18.25
CA PHE A 31 17.90 10.02 17.97
C PHE A 31 17.54 10.25 16.49
N GLY A 32 16.41 9.64 16.10
CA GLY A 32 15.88 9.66 14.75
C GLY A 32 15.45 11.07 14.38
N GLU A 33 16.19 11.67 13.46
CA GLU A 33 15.80 12.90 12.80
C GLU A 33 15.08 12.52 11.51
N ILE A 34 13.74 12.64 11.55
CA ILE A 34 12.88 12.53 10.38
C ILE A 34 13.18 13.76 9.51
N GLN A 35 13.91 13.56 8.41
CA GLN A 35 13.94 14.52 7.32
C GLN A 35 12.65 14.38 6.51
N THR A 36 11.73 15.32 6.68
CA THR A 36 10.44 15.36 5.96
C THR A 36 10.62 15.96 4.56
N PHE A 37 10.18 15.24 3.53
CA PHE A 37 9.98 15.74 2.16
C PHE A 37 8.59 15.28 1.64
N TYR A 38 8.20 15.66 0.42
CA TYR A 38 6.86 16.14 0.06
C TYR A 38 6.45 15.72 -1.40
N PHE A 39 5.46 14.82 -1.60
CA PHE A 39 4.86 14.44 -2.93
C PHE A 39 3.73 15.33 -3.49
N TYR A 40 3.85 15.84 -4.73
CA TYR A 40 2.80 16.63 -5.39
C TYR A 40 1.68 15.77 -6.03
N PHE A 41 0.49 15.76 -5.42
CA PHE A 41 -0.76 15.30 -6.03
C PHE A 41 -1.47 16.46 -6.73
N LYS A 42 -2.46 16.18 -7.61
CA LYS A 42 -3.34 17.21 -8.21
C LYS A 42 -4.03 18.14 -7.19
N GLY A 43 -3.92 17.87 -5.88
CA GLY A 43 -4.41 18.67 -4.76
C GLY A 43 -3.34 19.16 -3.75
N GLY A 44 -2.05 19.10 -4.07
CA GLY A 44 -0.97 19.56 -3.19
C GLY A 44 -0.12 18.43 -2.62
N ILE A 45 0.69 18.75 -1.61
CA ILE A 45 1.73 17.84 -1.17
C ILE A 45 1.31 16.92 0.00
N LYS A 46 1.41 15.58 -0.15
CA LYS A 46 1.09 14.60 0.89
C LYS A 46 2.29 13.75 1.32
N VAL A 47 2.57 13.69 2.62
CA VAL A 47 3.58 12.80 3.22
C VAL A 47 2.92 11.45 3.53
N MET A 48 3.57 10.34 3.16
CA MET A 48 3.10 9.00 3.51
C MET A 48 3.32 8.76 5.01
N ASN A 49 2.22 8.69 5.76
CA ASN A 49 2.23 8.27 7.17
C ASN A 49 1.80 6.79 7.26
N TYR A 50 2.35 6.06 8.21
CA TYR A 50 2.05 4.65 8.45
C TYR A 50 1.55 4.40 9.87
N GLU A 51 1.10 5.40 10.63
CA GLU A 51 0.55 5.18 11.98
C GLU A 51 -0.72 4.30 11.94
N LYS A 52 -1.63 4.52 10.99
CA LYS A 52 -2.85 3.73 10.78
C LYS A 52 -2.85 3.09 9.39
N VAL A 53 -2.53 1.80 9.34
CA VAL A 53 -2.45 1.03 8.11
C VAL A 53 -3.71 0.20 7.94
N LEU A 54 -4.37 0.35 6.79
CA LEU A 54 -5.47 -0.52 6.40
C LEU A 54 -4.98 -1.54 5.38
N ILE A 55 -5.12 -2.83 5.67
CA ILE A 55 -4.71 -3.92 4.78
C ILE A 55 -5.93 -4.52 4.08
N GLY A 56 -5.97 -4.46 2.77
CA GLY A 56 -6.98 -5.11 1.94
C GLY A 56 -6.50 -6.46 1.41
N ILE A 57 -7.11 -7.56 1.86
CA ILE A 57 -6.74 -8.92 1.42
C ILE A 57 -7.76 -9.39 0.39
N SER A 58 -7.30 -9.64 -0.84
CA SER A 58 -8.14 -10.25 -1.88
C SER A 58 -7.83 -11.75 -2.09
N GLY A 59 -8.70 -12.45 -2.82
CA GLY A 59 -8.66 -13.91 -2.97
C GLY A 59 -7.55 -14.44 -3.87
N SER A 60 -6.30 -14.23 -3.50
CA SER A 60 -5.15 -14.88 -4.12
C SER A 60 -4.49 -15.87 -3.18
N ILE A 61 -3.84 -16.89 -3.72
CA ILE A 61 -3.13 -17.90 -2.93
C ILE A 61 -1.95 -17.30 -2.13
N GLY A 62 -1.41 -16.16 -2.56
CA GLY A 62 -0.44 -15.38 -1.79
C GLY A 62 -0.96 -14.94 -0.42
N ALA A 63 -2.29 -14.95 -0.20
CA ALA A 63 -2.87 -14.63 1.10
C ALA A 63 -2.45 -15.62 2.20
N VAL A 64 -2.07 -16.86 1.85
CA VAL A 64 -1.62 -17.87 2.84
C VAL A 64 -0.45 -17.36 3.69
N GLU A 65 0.42 -16.53 3.11
CA GLU A 65 1.60 -16.00 3.79
C GLU A 65 1.36 -14.61 4.42
N ILE A 66 0.11 -14.09 4.40
CA ILE A 66 -0.19 -12.72 4.79
C ILE A 66 0.26 -12.38 6.21
N HIS A 67 0.22 -13.34 7.14
CA HIS A 67 0.67 -13.19 8.52
C HIS A 67 2.12 -12.69 8.63
N SER A 68 3.01 -13.13 7.72
CA SER A 68 4.41 -12.69 7.69
C SER A 68 4.56 -11.24 7.26
N TYR A 69 3.72 -10.78 6.32
CA TYR A 69 3.67 -9.38 5.88
C TYR A 69 3.11 -8.48 6.97
N LEU A 70 2.02 -8.89 7.64
CA LEU A 70 1.43 -8.14 8.75
C LEU A 70 2.47 -7.90 9.85
N THR A 71 3.18 -8.96 10.24
CA THR A 71 4.23 -8.89 11.27
C THR A 71 5.37 -7.95 10.87
N GLU A 72 5.88 -8.05 9.63
CA GLU A 72 6.98 -7.19 9.17
C GLU A 72 6.55 -5.71 9.07
N ILE A 73 5.35 -5.43 8.54
CA ILE A 73 4.78 -4.08 8.46
C ILE A 73 4.61 -3.49 9.86
N GLN A 74 4.02 -4.25 10.79
CA GLN A 74 3.78 -3.78 12.16
C GLN A 74 5.11 -3.50 12.88
N ASN A 75 6.07 -4.42 12.79
CA ASN A 75 7.39 -4.26 13.42
C ASN A 75 8.17 -3.08 12.85
N ARG A 76 8.07 -2.83 11.54
CA ARG A 76 8.83 -1.76 10.91
C ARG A 76 8.27 -0.39 11.20
N PHE A 77 6.96 -0.24 11.06
CA PHE A 77 6.31 1.07 11.14
C PHE A 77 5.74 1.37 12.52
N ASN A 78 5.74 0.39 13.44
CA ASN A 78 5.12 0.50 14.76
C ASN A 78 3.68 1.02 14.67
N CYS A 79 2.88 0.37 13.81
CA CYS A 79 1.60 0.87 13.34
C CYS A 79 0.39 0.10 13.90
N SER A 80 -0.77 0.75 13.86
CA SER A 80 -2.07 0.11 14.07
C SER A 80 -2.58 -0.46 12.75
N ILE A 81 -2.96 -1.74 12.73
CA ILE A 81 -3.44 -2.42 11.53
C ILE A 81 -4.90 -2.81 11.67
N ASN A 82 -5.73 -2.34 10.73
CA ASN A 82 -7.04 -2.91 10.45
C ASN A 82 -6.99 -3.69 9.13
N ILE A 83 -7.83 -4.71 8.98
CA ILE A 83 -7.87 -5.56 7.80
C ILE A 83 -9.27 -5.54 7.17
N ILE A 84 -9.36 -5.46 5.85
CA ILE A 84 -10.57 -5.81 5.09
C ILE A 84 -10.29 -7.09 4.30
N MET A 85 -11.15 -8.09 4.42
CA MET A 85 -11.05 -9.34 3.65
C MET A 85 -12.19 -9.45 2.64
N THR A 86 -11.89 -9.81 1.38
CA THR A 86 -12.95 -10.19 0.44
C THR A 86 -13.48 -11.59 0.75
N GLU A 87 -14.70 -11.90 0.29
CA GLU A 87 -15.28 -13.25 0.42
C GLU A 87 -14.35 -14.35 -0.13
N SER A 88 -13.65 -14.07 -1.23
CA SER A 88 -12.68 -15.01 -1.80
C SER A 88 -11.42 -15.17 -0.93
N ALA A 89 -10.97 -14.12 -0.24
CA ALA A 89 -9.82 -14.20 0.67
C ALA A 89 -10.13 -15.08 1.89
N LYS A 90 -11.34 -14.97 2.44
CA LYS A 90 -11.80 -15.78 3.60
C LYS A 90 -11.83 -17.29 3.32
N ARG A 91 -11.95 -17.68 2.05
CA ARG A 91 -11.86 -19.09 1.62
C ARG A 91 -10.43 -19.64 1.57
N ILE A 92 -9.44 -18.75 1.62
CA ILE A 92 -8.01 -19.10 1.54
C ILE A 92 -7.37 -19.02 2.92
N VAL A 93 -7.65 -17.95 3.66
CA VAL A 93 -7.16 -17.73 5.03
C VAL A 93 -8.33 -17.39 5.93
N ASN A 94 -8.35 -18.02 7.11
CA ASN A 94 -9.38 -17.79 8.10
C ASN A 94 -9.17 -16.42 8.80
N PRO A 95 -10.17 -15.52 8.82
CA PRO A 95 -10.10 -14.26 9.56
C PRO A 95 -9.65 -14.42 11.01
N ASP A 96 -10.15 -15.41 11.74
CA ASP A 96 -9.82 -15.63 13.15
C ASP A 96 -8.34 -15.90 13.39
N SER A 97 -7.66 -16.55 12.44
CA SER A 97 -6.22 -16.79 12.55
C SER A 97 -5.39 -15.51 12.44
N LEU A 98 -5.91 -14.48 11.76
CA LEU A 98 -5.19 -13.22 11.56
C LEU A 98 -5.29 -12.28 12.77
N LYS A 99 -6.24 -12.51 13.68
CA LYS A 99 -6.39 -11.74 14.93
C LYS A 99 -5.17 -11.82 15.85
N TYR A 100 -4.32 -12.83 15.69
CA TYR A 100 -3.08 -12.96 16.45
C TYR A 100 -1.90 -12.14 15.91
N PHE A 101 -2.07 -11.50 14.74
CA PHE A 101 -1.01 -10.77 14.04
C PHE A 101 -1.30 -9.27 13.90
N ILE A 102 -2.42 -8.80 14.46
CA ILE A 102 -2.81 -7.39 14.45
C ILE A 102 -3.40 -7.01 15.80
N ASP A 103 -3.31 -5.73 16.14
CA ASP A 103 -3.98 -5.17 17.33
C ASP A 103 -5.37 -4.59 17.01
N GLY A 104 -5.73 -4.49 15.71
CA GLY A 104 -6.98 -3.89 15.26
C GLY A 104 -8.07 -4.90 14.91
N TYR A 105 -8.96 -4.49 14.03
CA TYR A 105 -10.16 -5.23 13.65
C TYR A 105 -10.06 -5.79 12.23
N ILE A 106 -10.71 -6.94 12.01
CA ILE A 106 -10.83 -7.59 10.70
C ILE A 106 -12.27 -7.43 10.23
N PHE A 107 -12.45 -6.64 9.18
CA PHE A 107 -13.73 -6.40 8.53
C PHE A 107 -13.97 -7.42 7.44
N GLU A 108 -15.09 -8.12 7.54
CA GLU A 108 -15.41 -9.24 6.67
C GLU A 108 -16.42 -8.90 5.57
N ASN A 109 -17.20 -7.82 5.73
CA ASN A 109 -18.21 -7.37 4.76
C ASN A 109 -18.61 -5.90 4.97
N MET A 110 -19.41 -5.34 4.05
CA MET A 110 -19.79 -3.92 4.01
C MET A 110 -20.55 -3.41 5.24
N PHE A 111 -21.20 -4.31 5.98
CA PHE A 111 -22.06 -4.03 7.13
C PHE A 111 -21.45 -4.50 8.45
N ASP A 112 -20.17 -4.88 8.44
CA ASP A 112 -19.44 -5.38 9.60
C ASP A 112 -19.05 -4.25 10.55
N ALA A 113 -20.05 -3.70 11.23
CA ALA A 113 -19.92 -2.56 12.12
C ALA A 113 -19.51 -2.97 13.53
N ASN A 114 -18.69 -2.12 14.17
CA ASN A 114 -18.32 -2.26 15.58
C ASN A 114 -18.44 -0.91 16.32
N SER A 115 -18.02 -0.85 17.59
CA SER A 115 -18.12 0.38 18.41
C SER A 115 -17.42 1.58 17.78
N ASP A 116 -16.30 1.33 17.12
CA ASP A 116 -15.40 2.35 16.58
C ASP A 116 -15.76 2.67 15.12
N PHE A 117 -16.31 1.68 14.41
CA PHE A 117 -16.64 1.73 12.99
C PHE A 117 -18.12 1.39 12.76
N LYS A 118 -19.01 2.30 13.16
CA LYS A 118 -20.47 2.12 12.97
C LYS A 118 -20.90 2.02 11.51
N ILE A 119 -20.17 2.70 10.61
CA ILE A 119 -20.40 2.68 9.16
C ILE A 119 -19.04 2.43 8.49
N PRO A 120 -18.58 1.16 8.40
CA PRO A 120 -17.22 0.83 7.99
C PRO A 120 -16.81 1.47 6.65
N HIS A 121 -17.66 1.39 5.63
CA HIS A 121 -17.39 1.94 4.30
C HIS A 121 -17.27 3.47 4.25
N VAL A 122 -17.76 4.19 5.28
CA VAL A 122 -17.57 5.65 5.41
C VAL A 122 -16.37 5.97 6.31
N HIS A 123 -16.15 5.19 7.37
CA HIS A 123 -15.14 5.48 8.37
C HIS A 123 -13.74 5.01 7.97
N LEU A 124 -13.60 3.81 7.41
CA LEU A 124 -12.31 3.21 7.06
C LEU A 124 -11.49 4.05 6.06
N PRO A 125 -12.10 4.61 4.98
CA PRO A 125 -11.37 5.48 4.05
C PRO A 125 -10.71 6.71 4.70
N ASN A 126 -11.30 7.21 5.79
CA ASN A 126 -10.84 8.38 6.52
C ASN A 126 -9.94 8.04 7.71
N TRP A 127 -10.05 6.81 8.23
CA TRP A 127 -9.24 6.33 9.35
C TRP A 127 -7.80 6.02 8.92
N ALA A 128 -7.64 5.45 7.72
CA ALA A 128 -6.35 4.97 7.22
C ALA A 128 -5.45 6.12 6.75
N ASP A 129 -4.19 6.11 7.20
CA ASP A 129 -3.14 6.96 6.62
C ASP A 129 -2.66 6.40 5.27
N VAL A 130 -2.76 5.09 5.11
CA VAL A 130 -2.47 4.34 3.88
C VAL A 130 -3.34 3.09 3.80
N LEU A 131 -3.83 2.79 2.59
CA LEU A 131 -4.47 1.52 2.26
C LEU A 131 -3.50 0.67 1.43
N ILE A 132 -3.17 -0.53 1.89
CA ILE A 132 -2.32 -1.49 1.16
C ILE A 132 -3.16 -2.70 0.78
N ILE A 133 -3.40 -2.91 -0.51
CA ILE A 133 -4.10 -4.09 -1.03
C ILE A 133 -3.07 -5.17 -1.34
N LEU A 134 -3.00 -6.17 -0.46
CA LEU A 134 -2.00 -7.23 -0.45
C LEU A 134 -2.63 -8.56 0.03
N PRO A 135 -2.67 -9.60 -0.82
CA PRO A 135 -2.49 -9.56 -2.27
C PRO A 135 -3.63 -8.83 -2.99
N ALA A 136 -3.33 -8.19 -4.12
CA ALA A 136 -4.31 -7.65 -5.06
C ALA A 136 -4.48 -8.57 -6.28
N THR A 137 -5.65 -9.21 -6.40
CA THR A 137 -6.03 -9.99 -7.58
C THR A 137 -6.34 -9.10 -8.78
N ALA A 138 -6.29 -9.66 -10.00
CA ALA A 138 -6.76 -8.98 -11.21
C ALA A 138 -8.23 -8.51 -11.10
N ASN A 139 -9.05 -9.20 -10.30
CA ASN A 139 -10.43 -8.84 -10.05
C ASN A 139 -10.55 -7.53 -9.27
N ILE A 140 -9.85 -7.38 -8.14
CA ILE A 140 -9.91 -6.12 -7.37
C ILE A 140 -9.30 -4.95 -8.16
N ILE A 141 -8.20 -5.19 -8.90
CA ILE A 141 -7.60 -4.21 -9.82
C ILE A 141 -8.63 -3.77 -10.88
N GLY A 142 -9.32 -4.73 -11.49
CA GLY A 142 -10.34 -4.44 -12.49
C GLY A 142 -11.55 -3.68 -11.94
N LYS A 143 -12.00 -4.03 -10.73
CA LYS A 143 -13.10 -3.33 -10.07
C LYS A 143 -12.76 -1.86 -9.83
N ILE A 144 -11.63 -1.59 -9.18
CA ILE A 144 -11.20 -0.23 -8.84
C ILE A 144 -10.99 0.60 -10.12
N ALA A 145 -10.29 0.05 -11.11
CA ALA A 145 -10.00 0.75 -12.38
C ALA A 145 -11.24 1.14 -13.18
N ASN A 146 -12.39 0.51 -12.92
CA ASN A 146 -13.63 0.70 -13.68
C ASN A 146 -14.78 1.23 -12.80
N GLY A 147 -14.49 1.74 -11.59
CA GLY A 147 -15.51 2.37 -10.76
C GLY A 147 -16.48 1.40 -10.07
N ILE A 148 -16.13 0.11 -9.94
CA ILE A 148 -17.01 -0.90 -9.34
C ILE A 148 -16.69 -1.00 -7.84
N ALA A 149 -17.66 -0.60 -7.01
CA ALA A 149 -17.62 -0.66 -5.53
C ALA A 149 -18.77 -1.51 -4.99
N ASP A 150 -18.66 -2.82 -5.17
CA ASP A 150 -19.70 -3.81 -4.82
C ASP A 150 -19.35 -4.65 -3.58
N ASP A 151 -18.14 -4.49 -3.04
CA ASP A 151 -17.71 -5.08 -1.75
C ASP A 151 -16.98 -4.03 -0.89
N LEU A 152 -16.76 -4.34 0.40
CA LEU A 152 -16.15 -3.37 1.32
C LEU A 152 -14.76 -2.91 0.85
N LEU A 153 -13.95 -3.82 0.29
CA LEU A 153 -12.59 -3.49 -0.12
C LEU A 153 -12.59 -2.54 -1.33
N SER A 154 -13.34 -2.88 -2.38
CA SER A 154 -13.48 -2.05 -3.58
C SER A 154 -14.09 -0.68 -3.24
N THR A 155 -15.14 -0.67 -2.41
CA THR A 155 -15.76 0.58 -1.92
C THR A 155 -14.77 1.45 -1.15
N THR A 156 -14.02 0.85 -0.23
CA THR A 156 -13.03 1.57 0.58
C THR A 156 -11.90 2.12 -0.27
N ALA A 157 -11.40 1.34 -1.24
CA ALA A 157 -10.34 1.76 -2.15
C ALA A 157 -10.75 2.89 -3.09
N MET A 158 -12.03 2.96 -3.47
CA MET A 158 -12.57 4.07 -4.26
C MET A 158 -12.82 5.34 -3.44
N ALA A 159 -13.20 5.17 -2.18
CA ALA A 159 -13.48 6.29 -1.27
C ALA A 159 -12.24 6.78 -0.52
N ALA A 160 -11.10 6.09 -0.65
CA ALA A 160 -9.87 6.39 0.10
C ALA A 160 -9.37 7.81 -0.19
N ALA A 161 -9.30 8.63 0.86
CA ALA A 161 -8.62 9.92 0.79
C ALA A 161 -7.10 9.77 0.99
N CYS A 162 -6.65 8.60 1.47
CA CYS A 162 -5.26 8.22 1.64
C CYS A 162 -4.66 7.58 0.38
N PRO A 163 -3.33 7.58 0.26
CA PRO A 163 -2.65 6.83 -0.79
C PRO A 163 -3.02 5.35 -0.74
N VAL A 164 -3.26 4.77 -1.92
CA VAL A 164 -3.61 3.35 -2.08
C VAL A 164 -2.46 2.64 -2.78
N VAL A 165 -1.84 1.72 -2.06
CA VAL A 165 -0.78 0.84 -2.55
C VAL A 165 -1.41 -0.49 -2.97
N ILE A 166 -1.12 -0.93 -4.18
CA ILE A 166 -1.62 -2.17 -4.76
C ILE A 166 -0.41 -3.09 -4.97
N VAL A 167 -0.49 -4.31 -4.41
CA VAL A 167 0.53 -5.35 -4.59
C VAL A 167 -0.06 -6.49 -5.41
N PRO A 168 0.09 -6.49 -6.74
CA PRO A 168 -0.52 -7.49 -7.59
C PRO A 168 -0.05 -8.90 -7.25
N ASN A 169 -1.00 -9.84 -7.14
CA ASN A 169 -0.71 -11.25 -7.09
C ASN A 169 -1.77 -12.01 -7.89
N THR A 170 -1.38 -12.44 -9.07
CA THR A 170 -2.21 -13.19 -10.01
C THR A 170 -1.31 -14.09 -10.84
N ASN A 171 -1.88 -15.08 -11.54
CA ASN A 171 -1.05 -15.89 -12.43
C ASN A 171 -0.50 -15.03 -13.58
N GLU A 172 0.68 -15.38 -14.07
CA GLU A 172 1.39 -14.62 -15.11
C GLU A 172 0.54 -14.40 -16.38
N HIS A 173 -0.23 -15.42 -16.79
CA HIS A 173 -1.11 -15.31 -17.95
C HIS A 173 -2.20 -14.25 -17.78
N MET A 174 -2.77 -14.12 -16.58
CA MET A 174 -3.75 -13.10 -16.23
C MET A 174 -3.08 -11.73 -16.13
N TYR A 175 -1.93 -11.65 -15.46
CA TYR A 175 -1.16 -10.40 -15.35
C TYR A 175 -0.87 -9.80 -16.71
N ASN A 176 -0.41 -10.62 -17.66
CA ASN A 176 -0.02 -10.21 -19.00
C ASN A 176 -1.21 -9.98 -19.95
N ARG A 177 -2.46 -10.18 -19.52
CA ARG A 177 -3.62 -9.83 -20.37
C ARG A 177 -3.71 -8.32 -20.54
N GLN A 178 -3.97 -7.90 -21.77
CA GLN A 178 -4.16 -6.49 -22.12
C GLN A 178 -5.20 -5.79 -21.25
N ALA A 179 -6.28 -6.48 -20.86
CA ALA A 179 -7.30 -5.91 -19.97
C ALA A 179 -6.72 -5.54 -18.59
N VAL A 180 -5.90 -6.41 -17.99
CA VAL A 180 -5.26 -6.16 -16.70
C VAL A 180 -4.21 -5.06 -16.83
N GLN A 181 -3.39 -5.09 -17.88
CA GLN A 181 -2.38 -4.06 -18.13
C GLN A 181 -3.01 -2.68 -18.35
N ARG A 182 -4.12 -2.58 -19.09
CA ARG A 182 -4.88 -1.32 -19.21
C ARG A 182 -5.39 -0.82 -17.87
N ASN A 183 -5.93 -1.72 -17.03
CA ASN A 183 -6.44 -1.34 -15.71
C ASN A 183 -5.31 -0.86 -14.78
N ILE A 184 -4.15 -1.53 -14.80
CA ILE A 184 -2.97 -1.11 -14.04
C ILE A 184 -2.52 0.28 -14.50
N GLN A 185 -2.44 0.50 -15.82
CA GLN A 185 -2.01 1.78 -16.37
C GLN A 185 -2.99 2.91 -16.01
N ALA A 186 -4.30 2.69 -16.14
CA ALA A 186 -5.32 3.65 -15.74
C ALA A 186 -5.20 4.01 -14.25
N LEU A 187 -5.04 3.02 -13.38
CA LEU A 187 -4.89 3.24 -11.94
C LEU A 187 -3.59 4.01 -11.61
N LYS A 188 -2.49 3.73 -12.29
CA LYS A 188 -1.24 4.52 -12.13
C LYS A 188 -1.45 5.98 -12.54
N GLU A 189 -2.19 6.23 -13.61
CA GLU A 189 -2.56 7.59 -14.05
C GLU A 189 -3.47 8.28 -13.03
N ASP A 190 -4.32 7.52 -12.35
CA ASP A 190 -5.17 7.95 -11.23
C ASP A 190 -4.40 8.02 -9.88
N SER A 191 -3.07 7.94 -9.92
CA SER A 191 -2.16 8.06 -8.75
C SER A 191 -2.24 6.93 -7.73
N TYR A 192 -2.78 5.77 -8.10
CA TYR A 192 -2.59 4.54 -7.32
C TYR A 192 -1.13 4.08 -7.42
N ILE A 193 -0.59 3.61 -6.30
CA ILE A 193 0.80 3.17 -6.21
C ILE A 193 0.85 1.67 -6.43
N PHE A 194 1.72 1.21 -7.32
CA PHE A 194 1.92 -0.22 -7.54
C PHE A 194 3.29 -0.64 -7.01
N ILE A 195 3.29 -1.69 -6.18
CA ILE A 195 4.49 -2.47 -5.90
C ILE A 195 4.48 -3.63 -6.87
N GLU A 196 5.32 -3.53 -7.89
CA GLU A 196 5.40 -4.53 -8.94
C GLU A 196 5.84 -5.88 -8.36
N PRO A 197 5.25 -6.99 -8.83
CA PRO A 197 5.62 -8.31 -8.36
C PRO A 197 6.97 -8.71 -8.99
N GLU A 198 8.08 -8.17 -8.50
CA GLU A 198 9.42 -8.49 -9.00
C GLU A 198 10.06 -9.70 -8.29
N GLY A 199 9.35 -10.28 -7.32
CA GLY A 199 9.83 -11.40 -6.52
C GLY A 199 9.97 -12.69 -7.33
N GLU A 200 10.79 -13.60 -6.79
CA GLU A 200 10.85 -14.99 -7.23
C GLU A 200 9.89 -15.85 -6.40
N GLY A 201 9.20 -16.78 -7.04
CA GLY A 201 8.27 -17.68 -6.36
C GLY A 201 8.01 -18.97 -7.11
N VAL A 202 7.06 -19.77 -6.62
CA VAL A 202 6.62 -21.01 -7.29
C VAL A 202 5.16 -20.88 -7.67
N GLN A 203 4.87 -21.04 -8.96
CA GLN A 203 3.50 -21.11 -9.44
C GLN A 203 2.89 -22.44 -9.00
N LEU A 204 1.89 -22.41 -8.12
CA LEU A 204 1.34 -23.63 -7.52
C LEU A 204 0.64 -24.56 -8.52
N SER A 205 0.05 -24.03 -9.60
CA SER A 205 -0.60 -24.84 -10.63
C SER A 205 0.39 -25.66 -11.47
N THR A 206 1.58 -25.12 -11.75
CA THR A 206 2.59 -25.74 -12.62
C THR A 206 3.79 -26.30 -11.85
N LYS A 207 3.91 -25.94 -10.56
CA LYS A 207 5.08 -26.18 -9.69
C LYS A 207 6.40 -25.61 -10.26
N LYS A 208 6.32 -24.65 -11.17
CA LYS A 208 7.49 -24.01 -11.79
C LYS A 208 7.91 -22.77 -11.01
N LYS A 209 9.21 -22.51 -10.98
CA LYS A 209 9.74 -21.21 -10.53
C LYS A 209 9.26 -20.13 -11.49
N ILE A 210 8.75 -19.03 -10.94
CA ILE A 210 8.33 -17.85 -11.68
C ILE A 210 9.08 -16.63 -11.17
N LYS A 211 9.35 -15.71 -12.09
CA LYS A 211 9.60 -14.29 -11.80
C LYS A 211 8.24 -13.60 -11.97
N GLY A 212 7.89 -12.66 -11.11
CA GLY A 212 6.50 -12.18 -11.08
C GLY A 212 5.74 -12.50 -9.79
N ALA A 213 6.41 -12.96 -8.74
CA ALA A 213 5.77 -13.24 -7.46
C ALA A 213 5.68 -11.96 -6.60
N MET A 214 4.87 -11.98 -5.54
CA MET A 214 4.91 -10.89 -4.55
C MET A 214 6.34 -10.76 -4.01
N PRO A 215 6.80 -9.53 -3.74
CA PRO A 215 8.05 -9.33 -3.02
C PRO A 215 7.98 -10.02 -1.66
N SER A 216 9.13 -10.44 -1.11
CA SER A 216 9.17 -10.93 0.26
C SER A 216 8.70 -9.86 1.26
N PRO A 217 8.27 -10.21 2.48
CA PRO A 217 7.85 -9.23 3.49
C PRO A 217 8.86 -8.09 3.71
N LYS A 218 10.15 -8.43 3.76
CA LYS A 218 11.23 -7.44 3.94
C LYS A 218 11.40 -6.52 2.73
N GLU A 219 11.32 -7.08 1.52
CA GLU A 219 11.40 -6.27 0.29
C GLU A 219 10.19 -5.35 0.16
N LEU A 220 8.98 -5.86 0.46
CA LEU A 220 7.76 -5.06 0.47
C LEU A 220 7.92 -3.87 1.41
N VAL A 221 8.31 -4.12 2.65
CA VAL A 221 8.48 -3.08 3.66
C VAL A 221 9.59 -2.11 3.27
N SER A 222 10.71 -2.58 2.72
CA SER A 222 11.77 -1.72 2.20
C SER A 222 11.28 -0.80 1.06
N GLN A 223 10.38 -1.29 0.20
CA GLN A 223 9.77 -0.46 -0.84
C GLN A 223 8.80 0.57 -0.25
N LEU A 224 7.96 0.16 0.70
CA LEU A 224 7.05 1.05 1.42
C LEU A 224 7.81 2.17 2.16
N GLU A 225 8.98 1.85 2.74
CA GLU A 225 9.90 2.83 3.32
C GLU A 225 10.55 3.73 2.28
N GLY A 226 10.93 3.17 1.12
CA GLY A 226 11.41 3.95 -0.01
C GLY A 226 10.39 5.02 -0.43
N MET A 227 9.09 4.73 -0.29
CA MET A 227 8.01 5.71 -0.51
C MET A 227 7.90 6.76 0.60
N ILE A 228 8.56 6.60 1.74
CA ILE A 228 8.73 7.66 2.75
C ILE A 228 9.96 8.52 2.40
N LEU A 229 11.02 7.92 1.83
CA LEU A 229 12.34 8.54 1.65
C LEU A 229 12.57 9.18 0.27
N HIS A 230 11.88 8.71 -0.77
CA HIS A 230 11.90 9.28 -2.14
C HIS A 230 10.72 10.23 -2.41
N ALA A 231 10.05 10.64 -1.34
CA ALA A 231 8.90 11.53 -1.26
C ALA A 231 9.31 12.97 -1.07
#